data_AF-A0A957P5H8-F1
#
_entry.id   AF-A0A957P5H8-F1
#
_cell.length_a   1.000
_cell.length_b   1.000
_cell.length_c   1.000
_cell.angle_alpha   90.00
_cell.angle_beta   90.00
_cell.angle_gamma   90.00
#
_symmetry.space_group_name_H-M   'P 1'
#
loop_
_entity.id
_entity.type
_entity.pdbx_description
1 polymer ?
#
loop_
_entity_poly.entity_id
_entity_poly.type
_entity_poly.pdbx_seq_one_letter_code
_entity_poly.pdbx_strand_id
1 'polypeptide(L)'
;MDSRTTEAQTHASNEPPVSFTAIKWGRLLAYLKPYWRQMTIAIGALLLSTAAGLAFPAMIVRMLDSVTQTRQMASLNWLTAALIGIFLVQSGFQFVQSYLLASVGERMVVDLRNALYSHLQQLSLDFYATRRVGDLVSRLSSDVTQMRTMLTNNVTDLLSRVLTLVGSVVIVLSMNARFTLFILALLPPIIGIAFFFGRRIHRGSTQVQDQLAASTVVAEEGLQAIRVVKSFGRESYESERYRGSMQQTLAATLRMAMANSLFGAVMMFLGFTSIAAILWYGGMEVLAGRLTVPMITGFLIYGISIATSLGGLGALYGQVSVALGGVQRVFELLDMQPTIRDQADAIVLPPSRGRITF
;
A
#
# COMPACT_ATOMS: atom_id res chain seq x y z
N MET A 1 21.04 -0.53 36.27
CA MET A 1 20.38 0.18 35.15
C MET A 1 19.28 -0.73 34.68
N ASP A 2 18.07 -0.19 34.67
CA ASP A 2 16.81 -0.90 34.95
C ASP A 2 16.41 -1.91 33.85
N SER A 3 16.22 -3.18 34.24
CA SER A 3 15.86 -4.33 33.39
C SER A 3 14.49 -4.22 32.72
N ARG A 4 13.73 -3.16 33.03
CA ARG A 4 12.43 -2.82 32.40
C ARG A 4 12.55 -2.15 31.03
N THR A 5 13.75 -1.74 30.62
CA THR A 5 13.95 -1.02 29.35
C THR A 5 14.06 -1.91 28.10
N THR A 6 14.36 -3.20 28.28
CA THR A 6 14.50 -4.17 27.19
C THR A 6 13.15 -4.80 26.80
N GLU A 7 12.24 -5.04 27.77
CA GLU A 7 10.91 -5.59 27.49
C GLU A 7 10.02 -4.66 26.65
N ALA A 8 10.24 -3.34 26.71
CA ALA A 8 9.46 -2.36 25.95
C ALA A 8 9.79 -2.33 24.45
N GLN A 9 10.97 -2.83 24.04
CA GLN A 9 11.37 -2.86 22.62
C GLN A 9 10.96 -4.17 21.92
N THR A 10 10.79 -5.26 22.66
CA THR A 10 10.34 -6.56 22.13
C THR A 10 8.83 -6.60 21.86
N HIS A 11 8.05 -5.70 22.46
CA HIS A 11 6.59 -5.63 22.25
C HIS A 11 6.16 -4.88 20.98
N ALA A 12 7.03 -4.06 20.37
CA ALA A 12 6.67 -3.26 19.20
C ALA A 12 6.54 -4.07 17.89
N SER A 13 7.03 -5.31 17.85
CA SER A 13 7.02 -6.15 16.65
C SER A 13 5.89 -7.19 16.60
N ASN A 14 5.06 -7.29 17.63
CA ASN A 14 4.05 -8.36 17.78
C ASN A 14 2.64 -7.85 18.14
N GLU A 15 2.29 -6.62 17.75
CA GLU A 15 0.90 -6.19 17.83
C GLU A 15 0.06 -6.93 16.77
N PRO A 16 -1.10 -7.50 17.14
CA PRO A 16 -1.98 -8.17 16.18
C PRO A 16 -2.38 -7.20 15.06
N PRO A 17 -2.65 -7.70 13.83
CA PRO A 17 -3.04 -6.85 12.72
C PRO A 17 -4.23 -5.98 13.13
N VAL A 18 -4.03 -4.66 13.07
CA VAL A 18 -5.02 -3.66 13.47
C VAL A 18 -6.30 -3.88 12.67
N SER A 19 -7.41 -4.19 13.34
CA SER A 19 -8.68 -4.43 12.65
C SER A 19 -9.22 -3.14 12.03
N PHE A 20 -9.72 -3.22 10.78
CA PHE A 20 -10.36 -2.12 10.05
C PHE A 20 -11.50 -1.42 10.82
N THR A 21 -12.08 -2.12 11.81
CA THR A 21 -13.19 -1.70 12.66
C THR A 21 -12.81 -0.80 13.85
N ALA A 22 -11.51 -0.71 14.21
CA ALA A 22 -11.07 0.10 15.35
C ALA A 22 -10.97 1.61 15.04
N ILE A 23 -11.08 2.00 13.78
CA ILE A 23 -10.79 3.37 13.33
C ILE A 23 -12.08 4.17 13.15
N LYS A 24 -12.12 5.34 13.81
CA LYS A 24 -13.17 6.34 13.62
C LYS A 24 -12.96 7.08 12.29
N TRP A 25 -13.34 6.45 11.17
CA TRP A 25 -13.26 7.01 9.81
C TRP A 25 -13.83 8.42 9.70
N GLY A 26 -14.86 8.75 10.48
CA GLY A 26 -15.43 10.11 10.56
C GLY A 26 -14.43 11.18 11.00
N ARG A 27 -13.51 10.88 11.95
CA ARG A 27 -12.46 11.82 12.36
C ARG A 27 -11.38 11.96 11.28
N LEU A 28 -11.02 10.85 10.64
CA LEU A 28 -10.07 10.84 9.54
C LEU A 28 -10.57 11.71 8.37
N LEU A 29 -11.84 11.56 8.01
CA LEU A 29 -12.53 12.34 6.97
C LEU A 29 -12.79 13.79 7.39
N ALA A 30 -12.86 14.11 8.68
CA ALA A 30 -12.99 15.48 9.15
C ALA A 30 -11.76 16.34 8.79
N TYR A 31 -10.55 15.77 8.81
CA TYR A 31 -9.33 16.46 8.36
C TYR A 31 -9.29 16.68 6.84
N LEU A 32 -10.11 15.94 6.07
CA LEU A 32 -10.31 16.17 4.64
C LEU A 32 -11.37 17.24 4.33
N LYS A 33 -12.23 17.56 5.32
CA LYS A 33 -13.34 18.50 5.16
C LYS A 33 -12.89 19.88 4.65
N PRO A 34 -11.77 20.49 5.08
CA PRO A 34 -11.33 21.78 4.53
C PRO A 34 -10.95 21.71 3.03
N TYR A 35 -10.57 20.52 2.55
CA TYR A 35 -10.05 20.30 1.21
C TYR A 35 -11.02 19.56 0.27
N TRP A 36 -12.30 19.43 0.67
CA TRP A 36 -13.29 18.63 -0.05
C TRP A 36 -13.42 18.99 -1.53
N ARG A 37 -13.34 20.29 -1.88
CA ARG A 37 -13.42 20.75 -3.28
C ARG A 37 -12.28 20.19 -4.13
N GLN A 38 -11.05 20.32 -3.64
CA GLN A 38 -9.86 19.80 -4.34
C GLN A 38 -9.92 18.28 -4.46
N MET A 39 -10.39 17.60 -3.40
CA MET A 39 -10.56 16.15 -3.42
C MET A 39 -11.63 15.70 -4.43
N THR A 40 -12.77 16.40 -4.52
CA THR A 40 -13.80 16.07 -5.52
C THR A 40 -13.32 16.28 -6.95
N ILE A 41 -12.54 17.32 -7.21
CA ILE A 41 -11.94 17.56 -8.54
C ILE A 41 -10.90 16.46 -8.84
N ALA A 42 -10.08 16.09 -7.86
CA ALA A 42 -9.09 15.02 -8.03
C ALA A 42 -9.75 13.66 -8.31
N ILE A 43 -10.83 13.33 -7.61
CA ILE A 43 -11.60 12.10 -7.86
C ILE A 43 -12.27 12.17 -9.24
N GLY A 44 -12.84 13.30 -9.63
CA GLY A 44 -13.39 13.48 -10.97
C GLY A 44 -12.35 13.29 -12.07
N ALA A 45 -11.16 13.88 -11.89
CA ALA A 45 -10.04 13.71 -12.81
C ALA A 45 -9.53 12.25 -12.85
N LEU A 46 -9.51 11.55 -11.71
CA LEU A 46 -9.23 10.10 -11.66
C LEU A 46 -10.23 9.33 -12.53
N LEU A 47 -11.53 9.55 -12.32
CA LEU A 47 -12.56 8.79 -13.02
C LEU A 47 -12.45 8.99 -14.54
N LEU A 48 -12.19 10.23 -14.97
CA LEU A 48 -11.99 10.56 -16.38
C LEU A 48 -10.69 9.99 -16.94
N SER A 49 -9.58 10.05 -16.19
CA SER A 49 -8.29 9.45 -16.58
C SER A 49 -8.40 7.93 -16.74
N THR A 50 -9.03 7.26 -15.77
CA THR A 50 -9.25 5.81 -15.81
C THR A 50 -10.19 5.42 -16.95
N ALA A 51 -11.30 6.16 -17.15
CA ALA A 51 -12.22 5.93 -18.26
C ALA A 51 -11.56 6.11 -19.64
N ALA A 52 -10.72 7.13 -19.79
CA ALA A 52 -9.91 7.33 -21.00
C ALA A 52 -8.92 6.17 -21.20
N GLY A 53 -8.30 5.66 -20.13
CA GLY A 53 -7.43 4.48 -20.18
C GLY A 53 -8.16 3.21 -20.61
N LEU A 54 -9.43 3.04 -20.19
CA LEU A 54 -10.29 1.93 -20.62
C LEU A 54 -10.66 2.02 -22.11
N ALA A 55 -10.59 3.20 -22.73
CA ALA A 55 -10.84 3.36 -24.16
C ALA A 55 -9.64 2.90 -25.03
N PHE A 56 -8.42 2.84 -24.47
CA PHE A 56 -7.21 2.49 -25.21
C PHE A 56 -7.31 1.11 -25.92
N PRO A 57 -7.65 0.01 -25.23
CA PRO A 57 -7.70 -1.29 -25.90
C PRO A 57 -8.81 -1.35 -26.96
N ALA A 58 -9.97 -0.72 -26.72
CA ALA A 58 -11.04 -0.62 -27.70
C ALA A 58 -10.63 0.19 -28.94
N MET A 59 -9.82 1.25 -28.79
CA MET A 59 -9.27 2.00 -29.93
C MET A 59 -8.30 1.15 -30.75
N ILE A 60 -7.44 0.37 -30.11
CA ILE A 60 -6.55 -0.57 -30.80
C ILE A 60 -7.34 -1.59 -31.63
N VAL A 61 -8.42 -2.16 -31.07
CA VAL A 61 -9.31 -3.05 -31.82
C VAL A 61 -9.85 -2.37 -33.08
N ARG A 62 -10.41 -1.15 -32.95
CA ARG A 62 -10.95 -0.40 -34.09
C ARG A 62 -9.90 -0.02 -35.13
N MET A 63 -8.69 0.33 -34.69
CA MET A 63 -7.58 0.61 -35.59
C MET A 63 -7.20 -0.63 -36.39
N LEU A 64 -7.07 -1.79 -35.74
CA LEU A 64 -6.77 -3.05 -36.42
C LEU A 64 -7.91 -3.50 -37.34
N ASP A 65 -9.18 -3.30 -36.96
CA ASP A 65 -10.32 -3.54 -37.84
C ASP A 65 -10.27 -2.65 -39.09
N SER A 66 -9.88 -1.37 -38.95
CA SER A 66 -9.76 -0.44 -40.10
C SER A 66 -8.70 -0.87 -41.11
N VAL A 67 -7.62 -1.53 -40.65
CA VAL A 67 -6.54 -2.05 -41.51
C VAL A 67 -6.94 -3.37 -42.15
N THR A 68 -7.58 -4.26 -41.39
CA THR A 68 -7.87 -5.63 -41.83
C THR A 68 -9.11 -5.73 -42.72
N GLN A 69 -10.16 -4.95 -42.41
CA GLN A 69 -11.43 -4.98 -43.15
C GLN A 69 -11.54 -3.81 -44.13
N THR A 70 -11.47 -2.57 -43.64
CA THR A 70 -11.80 -1.38 -44.43
C THR A 70 -10.68 -0.99 -45.40
N ARG A 71 -9.41 -1.26 -45.04
CA ARG A 71 -8.18 -0.91 -45.78
C ARG A 71 -8.10 0.58 -46.18
N GLN A 72 -8.66 1.47 -45.35
CA GLN A 72 -8.70 2.91 -45.62
C GLN A 72 -7.68 3.67 -44.75
N MET A 73 -6.69 4.30 -45.41
CA MET A 73 -5.66 5.09 -44.73
C MET A 73 -6.23 6.30 -43.99
N ALA A 74 -7.30 6.91 -44.51
CA ALA A 74 -7.96 8.04 -43.87
C ALA A 74 -8.57 7.68 -42.50
N SER A 75 -9.23 6.52 -42.40
CA SER A 75 -9.79 6.02 -41.13
C SER A 75 -8.71 5.70 -40.12
N LEU A 76 -7.60 5.10 -40.56
CA LEU A 76 -6.45 4.82 -39.69
C LEU A 76 -5.80 6.10 -39.17
N ASN A 77 -5.59 7.09 -40.04
CA ASN A 77 -4.99 8.38 -39.67
C ASN A 77 -5.87 9.13 -38.66
N TRP A 78 -7.19 9.14 -38.88
CA TRP A 78 -8.13 9.73 -37.93
C TRP A 78 -8.08 8.94 -36.61
N LEU A 79 -8.29 7.62 -36.58
CA LEU A 79 -8.24 6.85 -35.33
C LEU A 79 -6.92 7.03 -34.56
N THR A 80 -5.79 7.16 -35.27
CA THR A 80 -4.49 7.47 -34.65
C THR A 80 -4.48 8.85 -34.01
N ALA A 81 -4.93 9.89 -34.73
CA ALA A 81 -5.04 11.24 -34.18
C ALA A 81 -6.03 11.31 -33.00
N ALA A 82 -7.13 10.54 -33.07
CA ALA A 82 -8.10 10.38 -31.98
C ALA A 82 -7.43 9.82 -30.73
N LEU A 83 -6.65 8.76 -30.89
CA LEU A 83 -5.97 8.09 -29.80
C LEU A 83 -4.93 8.99 -29.14
N ILE A 84 -4.15 9.73 -29.93
CA ILE A 84 -3.20 10.73 -29.42
C ILE A 84 -3.96 11.82 -28.65
N GLY A 85 -5.10 12.29 -29.17
CA GLY A 85 -5.96 13.25 -28.47
C GLY A 85 -6.47 12.71 -27.13
N ILE A 86 -6.93 11.46 -27.09
CA ILE A 86 -7.35 10.79 -25.86
C ILE A 86 -6.19 10.70 -24.86
N PHE A 87 -4.98 10.35 -25.30
CA PHE A 87 -3.80 10.29 -24.43
C PHE A 87 -3.38 11.65 -23.90
N LEU A 88 -3.48 12.72 -24.69
CA LEU A 88 -3.23 14.08 -24.22
C LEU A 88 -4.22 14.49 -23.14
N VAL A 89 -5.51 14.24 -23.38
CA VAL A 89 -6.59 14.52 -22.42
C VAL A 89 -6.42 13.69 -21.14
N GLN A 90 -6.15 12.39 -21.29
CA GLN A 90 -5.89 11.47 -20.18
C GLN A 90 -4.69 11.94 -19.34
N SER A 91 -3.58 12.32 -19.99
CA SER A 91 -2.38 12.83 -19.31
C SER A 91 -2.67 14.12 -18.55
N GLY A 92 -3.50 15.01 -19.13
CA GLY A 92 -3.98 16.22 -18.45
C GLY A 92 -4.77 15.90 -17.18
N PHE A 93 -5.73 14.97 -17.25
CA PHE A 93 -6.48 14.54 -16.07
C PHE A 93 -5.59 13.85 -15.04
N GLN A 94 -4.66 12.99 -15.47
CA GLN A 94 -3.69 12.34 -14.61
C GLN A 94 -2.82 13.36 -13.86
N PHE A 95 -2.38 14.42 -14.56
CA PHE A 95 -1.62 15.52 -13.96
C PHE A 95 -2.45 16.26 -12.91
N VAL A 96 -3.67 16.69 -13.26
CA VAL A 96 -4.56 17.42 -12.35
C VAL A 96 -4.84 16.60 -11.10
N GLN A 97 -5.20 15.32 -11.26
CA GLN A 97 -5.41 14.38 -10.17
C GLN A 97 -4.16 14.28 -9.28
N SER A 98 -2.99 14.01 -9.88
CA SER A 98 -1.75 13.78 -9.13
C SER A 98 -1.33 15.02 -8.34
N TYR A 99 -1.41 16.20 -8.96
CA TYR A 99 -1.07 17.47 -8.32
C TYR A 99 -2.03 17.81 -7.18
N LEU A 100 -3.34 17.68 -7.39
CA LEU A 100 -4.34 17.97 -6.36
C LEU A 100 -4.23 17.02 -5.17
N LEU A 101 -4.06 15.72 -5.41
CA LEU A 101 -3.85 14.75 -4.32
C LEU A 101 -2.57 15.03 -3.54
N ALA A 102 -1.47 15.37 -4.23
CA ALA A 102 -0.23 15.77 -3.57
C ALA A 102 -0.42 17.03 -2.73
N SER A 103 -1.07 18.08 -3.29
CA SER A 103 -1.31 19.34 -2.58
C SER A 103 -2.18 19.16 -1.35
N VAL A 104 -3.30 18.44 -1.47
CA VAL A 104 -4.18 18.12 -0.35
C VAL A 104 -3.44 17.30 0.71
N GLY A 105 -2.69 16.28 0.27
CA GLY A 105 -1.90 15.45 1.16
C GLY A 105 -0.89 16.23 1.99
N GLU A 106 -0.10 17.12 1.36
CA GLU A 106 0.88 17.94 2.08
C GLU A 106 0.23 18.94 3.03
N ARG A 107 -0.85 19.61 2.61
CA ARG A 107 -1.57 20.54 3.48
C ARG A 107 -2.13 19.83 4.72
N MET A 108 -2.69 18.64 4.55
CA MET A 108 -3.13 17.79 5.67
C MET A 108 -1.99 17.39 6.60
N VAL A 109 -0.80 17.05 6.06
CA VAL A 109 0.37 16.75 6.89
C VAL A 109 0.76 17.96 7.74
N VAL A 110 0.78 19.15 7.15
CA VAL A 110 1.09 20.40 7.89
C VAL A 110 0.10 20.63 9.01
N ASP A 111 -1.21 20.54 8.73
CA ASP A 111 -2.25 20.73 9.73
C ASP A 111 -2.17 19.71 10.86
N LEU A 112 -1.96 18.43 10.53
CA LEU A 112 -1.82 17.36 11.51
C LEU A 112 -0.56 17.54 12.36
N ARG A 113 0.58 17.90 11.76
CA ARG A 113 1.81 18.14 12.50
C ARG A 113 1.68 19.33 13.44
N ASN A 114 1.06 20.41 12.99
CA ASN A 114 0.81 21.58 13.83
C ASN A 114 -0.12 21.25 15.00
N ALA A 115 -1.22 20.54 14.73
CA ALA A 115 -2.16 20.10 15.77
C ALA A 115 -1.49 19.16 16.79
N LEU A 116 -0.74 18.17 16.32
CA LEU A 116 -0.07 17.19 17.17
C LEU A 116 1.05 17.84 17.99
N TYR A 117 1.85 18.71 17.39
CA TYR A 117 2.89 19.44 18.09
C TYR A 117 2.32 20.39 19.14
N SER A 118 1.27 21.16 18.79
CA SER A 118 0.59 22.04 19.74
C SER A 118 -0.02 21.25 20.90
N HIS A 119 -0.59 20.08 20.62
CA HIS A 119 -1.14 19.20 21.65
C HIS A 119 -0.06 18.63 22.58
N LEU A 120 1.08 18.19 22.03
CA LEU A 120 2.23 17.74 22.82
C LEU A 120 2.67 18.82 23.82
N GLN A 121 2.75 20.09 23.40
CA GLN A 121 3.12 21.20 24.30
C GLN A 121 2.15 21.44 25.46
N GLN A 122 0.91 20.93 25.37
CA GLN A 122 -0.10 21.05 26.43
C GLN A 122 -0.09 19.87 27.41
N LEU A 123 0.58 18.76 27.08
CA LEU A 123 0.63 17.58 27.94
C LEU A 123 1.51 17.83 29.18
N SER A 124 1.12 17.23 30.29
CA SER A 124 1.79 17.35 31.58
C SER A 124 3.10 16.54 31.64
N LEU A 125 3.99 16.89 32.58
CA LEU A 125 5.34 16.31 32.68
C LEU A 125 5.37 14.80 32.95
N ASP A 126 4.33 14.25 33.58
CA ASP A 126 4.16 12.80 33.83
C ASP A 126 4.08 11.98 32.54
N PHE A 127 3.48 12.54 31.48
CA PHE A 127 3.49 11.93 30.15
C PHE A 127 4.92 11.75 29.62
N TYR A 128 5.75 12.78 29.80
CA TYR A 128 7.15 12.77 29.33
C TYR A 128 8.06 11.90 30.20
N ALA A 129 7.71 11.66 31.46
CA ALA A 129 8.45 10.76 32.35
C ALA A 129 8.35 9.29 31.90
N THR A 130 7.31 8.92 31.16
CA THR A 130 7.00 7.54 30.77
C THR A 130 7.19 7.26 29.27
N ARG A 131 7.54 8.28 28.46
CA ARG A 131 7.64 8.17 27.00
C ARG A 131 9.00 8.65 26.49
N ARG A 132 9.56 7.92 25.52
CA ARG A 132 10.81 8.32 24.86
C ARG A 132 10.52 9.43 23.85
N VAL A 133 11.30 10.51 23.89
CA VAL A 133 11.17 11.64 22.94
C VAL A 133 11.30 11.16 21.48
N GLY A 134 12.17 10.18 21.22
CA GLY A 134 12.33 9.58 19.89
C GLY A 134 11.04 8.97 19.32
N ASP A 135 10.21 8.36 20.17
CA ASP A 135 8.93 7.78 19.75
C ASP A 135 7.93 8.89 19.35
N LEU A 136 7.94 10.01 20.08
CA LEU A 136 7.08 11.16 19.79
C LEU A 136 7.47 11.83 18.46
N VAL A 137 8.77 11.99 18.22
CA VAL A 137 9.30 12.52 16.95
C VAL A 137 8.97 11.58 15.79
N SER A 138 9.05 10.26 16.00
CA SER A 138 8.64 9.27 15.01
C SER A 138 7.15 9.37 14.66
N ARG A 139 6.27 9.54 15.67
CA ARG A 139 4.83 9.77 15.45
C ARG A 139 4.56 11.04 14.65
N LEU A 140 5.22 12.15 14.99
CA LEU A 140 5.09 13.43 14.28
C LEU A 140 5.57 13.36 12.82
N SER A 141 6.57 12.51 12.54
CA SER A 141 7.15 12.37 11.21
C SER A 141 6.53 11.24 10.39
N SER A 142 6.78 9.99 10.77
CA SER A 142 6.45 8.77 10.02
C SER A 142 4.95 8.49 10.01
N ASP A 143 4.31 8.49 11.18
CA ASP A 143 2.91 8.07 11.29
C ASP A 143 1.96 9.07 10.61
N VAL A 144 2.23 10.37 10.71
CA VAL A 144 1.49 11.41 9.95
C VAL A 144 1.66 11.22 8.44
N THR A 145 2.85 10.85 7.97
CA THR A 145 3.11 10.59 6.54
C THR A 145 2.38 9.34 6.05
N GLN A 146 2.28 8.31 6.89
CA GLN A 146 1.48 7.12 6.60
C GLN A 146 -0.01 7.45 6.49
N MET A 147 -0.53 8.28 7.39
CA MET A 147 -1.92 8.76 7.34
C MET A 147 -2.22 9.54 6.05
N ARG A 148 -1.30 10.42 5.61
CA ARG A 148 -1.39 11.06 4.28
C ARG A 148 -1.51 10.02 3.17
N THR A 149 -0.58 9.08 3.14
CA THR A 149 -0.48 8.05 2.09
C THR A 149 -1.76 7.21 2.00
N MET A 150 -2.33 6.86 3.15
CA MET A 150 -3.62 6.18 3.25
C MET A 150 -4.74 6.97 2.56
N LEU A 151 -4.85 8.26 2.88
CA LEU A 151 -5.96 9.11 2.48
C LEU A 151 -5.87 9.62 1.05
N THR A 152 -4.66 9.78 0.52
CA THR A 152 -4.47 10.30 -0.84
C THR A 152 -4.14 9.19 -1.84
N ASN A 153 -3.16 8.35 -1.55
CA ASN A 153 -2.61 7.43 -2.54
C ASN A 153 -3.35 6.09 -2.52
N ASN A 154 -3.50 5.47 -1.35
CA ASN A 154 -4.04 4.11 -1.25
C ASN A 154 -5.52 4.05 -1.66
N VAL A 155 -6.34 5.00 -1.19
CA VAL A 155 -7.77 5.08 -1.55
C VAL A 155 -7.95 5.34 -3.05
N THR A 156 -7.15 6.24 -3.61
CA THR A 156 -7.19 6.60 -5.04
C THR A 156 -6.73 5.43 -5.92
N ASP A 157 -5.64 4.75 -5.54
CA ASP A 157 -5.14 3.58 -6.26
C ASP A 157 -6.15 2.42 -6.19
N LEU A 158 -6.76 2.19 -5.02
CA LEU A 158 -7.83 1.22 -4.85
C LEU A 158 -9.01 1.54 -5.79
N LEU A 159 -9.47 2.79 -5.81
CA LEU A 159 -10.58 3.21 -6.65
C LEU A 159 -10.25 3.02 -8.14
N SER A 160 -9.06 3.43 -8.57
CA SER A 160 -8.60 3.28 -9.96
C SER A 160 -8.52 1.81 -10.37
N ARG A 161 -7.95 0.93 -9.52
CA ARG A 161 -7.86 -0.51 -9.78
C ARG A 161 -9.22 -1.19 -9.83
N VAL A 162 -10.11 -0.87 -8.90
CA VAL A 162 -11.48 -1.41 -8.90
C VAL A 162 -12.23 -0.96 -10.15
N LEU A 163 -12.13 0.33 -10.52
CA LEU A 163 -12.77 0.85 -11.71
C LEU A 163 -12.19 0.24 -13.00
N THR A 164 -10.87 0.09 -13.09
CA THR A 164 -10.20 -0.55 -14.23
C THR A 164 -10.60 -2.02 -14.33
N LEU A 165 -10.65 -2.74 -13.22
CA LEU A 165 -11.05 -4.14 -13.16
C LEU A 165 -12.50 -4.33 -13.60
N VAL A 166 -13.43 -3.61 -12.98
CA VAL A 166 -14.87 -3.69 -13.30
C VAL A 166 -15.13 -3.23 -14.72
N GLY A 167 -14.55 -2.09 -15.12
CA GLY A 167 -14.68 -1.56 -16.47
C GLY A 167 -14.16 -2.53 -17.54
N SER A 168 -12.98 -3.13 -17.32
CA SER A 168 -12.41 -4.10 -18.26
C SER A 168 -13.30 -5.34 -18.38
N VAL A 169 -13.78 -5.89 -17.25
CA VAL A 169 -14.67 -7.05 -17.25
C VAL A 169 -15.98 -6.75 -17.98
N VAL A 170 -16.61 -5.59 -17.72
CA VAL A 170 -17.85 -5.18 -18.38
C VAL A 170 -17.65 -5.02 -19.90
N ILE A 171 -16.57 -4.37 -20.33
CA ILE A 171 -16.27 -4.19 -21.75
C ILE A 171 -16.08 -5.54 -22.44
N VAL A 172 -15.24 -6.40 -21.87
CA VAL A 172 -14.92 -7.72 -22.41
C VAL A 172 -16.17 -8.61 -22.48
N LEU A 173 -17.02 -8.60 -21.45
CA LEU A 173 -18.32 -9.30 -21.45
C LEU A 173 -19.24 -8.81 -22.58
N SER A 174 -19.29 -7.49 -22.80
CA SER A 174 -20.11 -6.91 -23.88
C SER A 174 -19.56 -7.18 -25.28
N MET A 175 -18.26 -7.43 -25.43
CA MET A 175 -17.65 -7.84 -26.70
C MET A 175 -18.05 -9.27 -27.08
N ASN A 176 -17.86 -10.25 -26.19
CA ASN A 176 -18.30 -11.63 -26.42
C ASN A 176 -18.37 -12.40 -25.08
N ALA A 177 -19.57 -12.62 -24.57
CA ALA A 177 -19.78 -13.28 -23.28
C ALA A 177 -19.21 -14.71 -23.22
N ARG A 178 -19.30 -15.49 -24.31
CA ARG A 178 -18.81 -16.87 -24.35
C ARG A 178 -17.29 -16.95 -24.26
N PHE A 179 -16.59 -16.12 -25.04
CA PHE A 179 -15.13 -16.05 -25.00
C PHE A 179 -14.64 -15.47 -23.66
N THR A 180 -15.38 -14.53 -23.10
CA THR A 180 -15.12 -13.98 -21.76
C THR A 180 -15.21 -15.05 -20.69
N LEU A 181 -16.24 -15.90 -20.70
CA LEU A 181 -16.37 -17.01 -19.74
C LEU A 181 -15.19 -17.97 -19.80
N PHE A 182 -14.65 -18.24 -20.99
CA PHE A 182 -13.42 -19.02 -21.14
C PHE A 182 -12.22 -18.34 -20.46
N ILE A 183 -12.01 -17.05 -20.69
CA ILE A 183 -10.93 -16.28 -20.04
C ILE A 183 -11.12 -16.27 -18.52
N LEU A 184 -12.35 -16.04 -18.05
CA LEU A 184 -12.68 -16.05 -16.63
C LEU A 184 -12.44 -17.44 -16.01
N ALA A 185 -12.67 -18.53 -16.73
CA ALA A 185 -12.39 -19.89 -16.25
C ALA A 185 -10.89 -20.17 -16.05
N LEU A 186 -10.00 -19.42 -16.71
CA LEU A 186 -8.55 -19.48 -16.47
C LEU A 186 -8.15 -18.80 -15.16
N LEU A 187 -8.97 -17.89 -14.60
CA LEU A 187 -8.63 -17.14 -13.39
C LEU A 187 -8.63 -17.99 -12.09
N PRO A 188 -9.65 -18.80 -11.77
CA PRO A 188 -9.68 -19.61 -10.55
C PRO A 188 -8.42 -20.45 -10.28
N PRO A 189 -7.86 -21.21 -11.24
CA PRO A 189 -6.65 -21.99 -10.98
C PRO A 189 -5.44 -21.08 -10.70
N ILE A 190 -5.30 -19.95 -11.41
CA ILE A 190 -4.24 -18.96 -11.18
C ILE A 190 -4.35 -18.38 -9.77
N ILE A 191 -5.55 -17.94 -9.38
CA ILE A 191 -5.82 -17.37 -8.06
C ILE A 191 -5.58 -18.42 -6.96
N GLY A 192 -6.00 -19.66 -7.16
CA GLY A 192 -5.78 -20.76 -6.21
C GLY A 192 -4.30 -21.02 -5.96
N ILE A 193 -3.49 -21.09 -7.03
CA ILE A 193 -2.04 -21.24 -6.92
C ILE A 193 -1.42 -20.00 -6.26
N ALA A 194 -1.89 -18.80 -6.62
CA ALA A 194 -1.40 -17.56 -6.01
C ALA A 194 -1.63 -17.53 -4.50
N PHE A 195 -2.81 -17.96 -4.05
CA PHE A 195 -3.16 -18.00 -2.64
C PHE A 195 -2.35 -19.05 -1.87
N PHE A 196 -2.12 -20.22 -2.48
CA PHE A 196 -1.29 -21.27 -1.89
C PHE A 196 0.14 -20.79 -1.65
N PHE A 197 0.79 -20.20 -2.67
CA PHE A 197 2.14 -19.66 -2.53
C PHE A 197 2.18 -18.43 -1.61
N GLY A 198 1.19 -17.54 -1.71
CA GLY A 198 1.08 -16.35 -0.87
C GLY A 198 1.05 -16.68 0.62
N ARG A 199 0.27 -17.69 1.03
CA ARG A 199 0.28 -18.18 2.42
C ARG A 199 1.64 -18.71 2.86
N ARG A 200 2.35 -19.42 1.97
CA ARG A 200 3.66 -20.01 2.26
C ARG A 200 4.74 -18.94 2.39
N ILE A 201 4.73 -17.96 1.49
CA ILE A 201 5.62 -16.79 1.50
C ILE A 201 5.38 -15.96 2.77
N HIS A 202 4.12 -15.70 3.12
CA HIS A 202 3.79 -14.95 4.34
C HIS A 202 4.31 -15.64 5.60
N ARG A 203 4.12 -16.97 5.73
CA ARG A 203 4.68 -17.74 6.86
C ARG A 203 6.21 -17.70 6.87
N GLY A 204 6.84 -17.81 5.70
CA GLY A 204 8.29 -17.69 5.56
C GLY A 204 8.82 -16.32 6.00
N SER A 205 8.10 -15.23 5.66
CA SER A 205 8.44 -13.87 6.07
C SER A 205 8.40 -13.71 7.59
N THR A 206 7.37 -14.24 8.26
CA THR A 206 7.31 -14.23 9.73
C THR A 206 8.49 -14.99 10.34
N GLN A 207 8.81 -16.19 9.82
CA GLN A 207 9.95 -16.96 10.30
C GLN A 207 11.29 -16.22 10.12
N VAL A 208 11.47 -15.48 9.02
CA VAL A 208 12.66 -14.65 8.83
C VAL A 208 12.74 -13.54 9.87
N GLN A 209 11.61 -12.87 10.17
CA GLN A 209 11.54 -11.82 11.18
C GLN A 209 11.86 -12.36 12.58
N ASP A 210 11.31 -13.53 12.96
CA ASP A 210 11.57 -14.16 14.25
C ASP A 210 13.07 -14.48 14.44
N GLN A 211 13.70 -15.02 13.39
CA GLN A 211 15.13 -15.37 13.41
C GLN A 211 16.03 -14.13 13.39
N LEU A 212 15.59 -13.06 12.74
CA LEU A 212 16.31 -11.79 12.77
C LEU A 212 16.22 -11.16 14.16
N ALA A 213 15.04 -11.16 14.79
CA ALA A 213 14.85 -10.67 16.15
C ALA A 213 15.70 -11.44 17.17
N ALA A 214 15.77 -12.77 17.06
CA ALA A 214 16.66 -13.61 17.88
C ALA A 214 18.14 -13.20 17.73
N SER A 215 18.58 -12.91 16.49
CA SER A 215 19.94 -12.44 16.23
C SER A 215 20.19 -11.05 16.82
N THR A 216 19.20 -10.17 16.81
CA THR A 216 19.26 -8.85 17.47
C THR A 216 19.43 -9.00 18.98
N VAL A 217 18.72 -9.93 19.63
CA VAL A 217 18.87 -10.20 21.07
C VAL A 217 20.31 -10.61 21.40
N VAL A 218 20.92 -11.51 20.61
CA VAL A 218 22.33 -11.90 20.80
C VAL A 218 23.27 -10.69 20.70
N ALA A 219 23.04 -9.81 19.72
CA ALA A 219 23.84 -8.60 19.57
C ALA A 219 23.64 -7.62 20.74
N GLU A 220 22.40 -7.43 21.20
CA GLU A 220 22.09 -6.57 22.35
C GLU A 220 22.75 -7.06 23.63
N GLU A 221 22.65 -8.36 23.94
CA GLU A 221 23.31 -8.96 25.11
C GLU A 221 24.83 -8.76 25.05
N GLY A 222 25.45 -9.05 23.90
CA GLY A 222 26.90 -8.92 23.72
C GLY A 222 27.39 -7.47 23.85
N LEU A 223 26.64 -6.51 23.30
CA LEU A 223 26.99 -5.08 23.37
C LEU A 223 26.73 -4.48 24.75
N GLN A 224 25.63 -4.85 25.42
CA GLN A 224 25.36 -4.43 26.79
C GLN A 224 26.40 -4.99 27.77
N ALA A 225 26.86 -6.23 27.54
CA ALA A 225 27.88 -6.90 28.33
C ALA A 225 29.32 -6.68 27.81
N ILE A 226 29.57 -5.68 26.96
CA ILE A 226 30.87 -5.55 26.26
C ILE A 226 32.09 -5.49 27.19
N ARG A 227 31.94 -4.90 28.38
CA ARG A 227 33.01 -4.87 29.40
C ARG A 227 33.34 -6.27 29.92
N VAL A 228 32.32 -7.11 30.12
CA VAL A 228 32.49 -8.51 30.55
C VAL A 228 33.18 -9.31 29.45
N VAL A 229 32.69 -9.21 28.20
CA VAL A 229 33.28 -9.90 27.05
C VAL A 229 34.77 -9.57 26.90
N LYS A 230 35.13 -8.29 27.01
CA LYS A 230 36.52 -7.81 26.94
C LYS A 230 37.38 -8.28 28.11
N SER A 231 36.82 -8.27 29.33
CA SER A 231 37.57 -8.72 30.52
C SER A 231 37.92 -10.21 30.50
N PHE A 232 37.12 -11.04 29.82
CA PHE A 232 37.34 -12.48 29.70
C PHE A 232 37.99 -12.89 28.36
N GLY A 233 38.32 -11.95 27.46
CA GLY A 233 38.90 -12.23 26.14
C GLY A 233 38.01 -13.11 25.26
N ARG A 234 36.67 -12.93 25.34
CA ARG A 234 35.66 -13.79 24.70
C ARG A 234 35.09 -13.21 23.40
N GLU A 235 35.77 -12.27 22.74
CA GLU A 235 35.25 -11.62 21.53
C GLU A 235 34.97 -12.61 20.38
N SER A 236 35.88 -13.56 20.15
CA SER A 236 35.68 -14.60 19.12
C SER A 236 34.49 -15.50 19.42
N TYR A 237 34.23 -15.77 20.71
CA TYR A 237 33.08 -16.58 21.14
C TYR A 237 31.76 -15.85 20.85
N GLU A 238 31.63 -14.57 21.20
CA GLU A 238 30.43 -13.78 20.90
C GLU A 238 30.25 -13.59 19.38
N SER A 239 31.35 -13.42 18.63
CA SER A 239 31.30 -13.36 17.17
C SER A 239 30.75 -14.66 16.56
N GLU A 240 31.17 -15.82 17.07
CA GLU A 240 30.68 -17.13 16.61
C GLU A 240 29.22 -17.36 17.02
N ARG A 241 28.83 -16.95 18.23
CA ARG A 241 27.44 -17.00 18.71
C ARG A 241 26.51 -16.19 17.78
N TYR A 242 26.89 -14.96 17.43
CA TYR A 242 26.13 -14.14 16.49
C TYR A 242 26.11 -14.74 15.08
N ARG A 243 27.25 -15.27 14.61
CA ARG A 243 27.36 -15.96 13.31
C ARG A 243 26.42 -17.15 13.23
N GLY A 244 26.33 -17.98 14.28
CA GLY A 244 25.42 -19.11 14.35
C GLY A 244 23.94 -18.69 14.30
N SER A 245 23.57 -17.61 14.99
CA SER A 245 22.21 -17.05 14.90
C SER A 245 21.90 -16.54 13.49
N MET A 246 22.82 -15.79 12.89
CA MET A 246 22.68 -15.28 11.52
C MET A 246 22.60 -16.38 10.46
N GLN A 247 23.24 -17.54 10.66
CA GLN A 247 23.09 -18.69 9.76
C GLN A 247 21.65 -19.24 9.76
N GLN A 248 20.95 -19.21 10.89
CA GLN A 248 19.54 -19.60 10.97
C GLN A 248 18.65 -18.60 10.22
N THR A 249 18.93 -17.29 10.37
CA THR A 249 18.27 -16.24 9.58
C THR A 249 18.50 -16.42 8.09
N LEU A 250 19.73 -16.74 7.67
CA LEU A 250 20.06 -17.03 6.26
C LEU A 250 19.29 -18.25 5.75
N ALA A 251 19.25 -19.35 6.50
CA ALA A 251 18.53 -20.56 6.11
C ALA A 251 17.01 -20.32 5.99
N ALA A 252 16.41 -19.52 6.88
CA ALA A 252 15.02 -19.09 6.76
C ALA A 252 14.79 -18.21 5.52
N THR A 253 15.69 -17.27 5.28
CA THR A 253 15.64 -16.34 4.14
C THR A 253 15.75 -17.08 2.81
N LEU A 254 16.67 -18.05 2.69
CA LEU A 254 16.82 -18.85 1.47
C LEU A 254 15.60 -19.75 1.21
N ARG A 255 14.97 -20.30 2.25
CA ARG A 255 13.70 -21.06 2.12
C ARG A 255 12.56 -20.18 1.61
N MET A 256 12.45 -18.95 2.14
CA MET A 256 11.49 -17.96 1.65
C MET A 256 11.81 -17.53 0.21
N ALA A 257 13.08 -17.30 -0.12
CA ALA A 257 13.53 -16.93 -1.45
C ALA A 257 13.20 -18.03 -2.47
N MET A 258 13.40 -19.31 -2.14
CA MET A 258 13.02 -20.43 -3.00
C MET A 258 11.50 -20.43 -3.27
N ALA A 259 10.67 -20.19 -2.25
CA ALA A 259 9.22 -20.09 -2.41
C ALA A 259 8.82 -18.91 -3.31
N ASN A 260 9.45 -17.74 -3.15
CA ASN A 260 9.24 -16.57 -3.99
C ASN A 260 9.67 -16.81 -5.45
N SER A 261 10.84 -17.40 -5.67
CA SER A 261 11.37 -17.70 -7.01
C SER A 261 10.49 -18.72 -7.72
N LEU A 262 10.05 -19.78 -7.02
CA LEU A 262 9.14 -20.76 -7.58
C LEU A 262 7.77 -20.15 -7.89
N PHE A 263 7.24 -19.29 -7.01
CA PHE A 263 6.01 -18.54 -7.26
C PHE A 263 6.12 -17.70 -8.54
N GLY A 264 7.20 -16.94 -8.71
CA GLY A 264 7.45 -16.14 -9.90
C GLY A 264 7.53 -16.99 -11.18
N ALA A 265 8.26 -18.10 -11.14
CA ALA A 265 8.38 -19.03 -12.27
C ALA A 265 7.03 -19.67 -12.65
N VAL A 266 6.26 -20.14 -11.66
CA VAL A 266 4.93 -20.72 -11.89
C VAL A 266 3.96 -19.67 -12.44
N MET A 267 3.94 -18.46 -11.89
CA MET A 267 3.08 -17.38 -12.39
C MET A 267 3.43 -16.94 -13.80
N MET A 268 4.73 -16.89 -14.13
CA MET A 268 5.20 -16.62 -15.48
C MET A 268 4.73 -17.70 -16.46
N PHE A 269 4.90 -18.98 -16.10
CA PHE A 269 4.42 -20.10 -16.91
C PHE A 269 2.91 -20.03 -17.12
N LEU A 270 2.12 -19.90 -16.05
CA LEU A 270 0.65 -19.79 -16.13
C LEU A 270 0.20 -18.59 -16.96
N GLY A 271 0.87 -17.45 -16.85
CA GLY A 271 0.59 -16.25 -17.65
C GLY A 271 0.77 -16.51 -19.15
N PHE A 272 1.92 -17.03 -19.56
CA PHE A 272 2.17 -17.35 -20.97
C PHE A 272 1.29 -18.49 -21.49
N THR A 273 1.04 -19.53 -20.68
CA THR A 273 0.09 -20.59 -21.04
C THR A 273 -1.32 -20.05 -21.20
N SER A 274 -1.74 -19.09 -20.37
CA SER A 274 -3.04 -18.43 -20.51
C SER A 274 -3.14 -17.63 -21.81
N ILE A 275 -2.09 -16.88 -22.17
CA ILE A 275 -2.03 -16.18 -23.47
C ILE A 275 -2.12 -17.18 -24.62
N ALA A 276 -1.35 -18.27 -24.58
CA ALA A 276 -1.39 -19.32 -25.60
C ALA A 276 -2.78 -19.97 -25.71
N ALA A 277 -3.43 -20.26 -24.57
CA ALA A 277 -4.78 -20.81 -24.53
C ALA A 277 -5.83 -19.85 -25.10
N ILE A 278 -5.72 -18.55 -24.79
CA ILE A 278 -6.58 -17.49 -25.34
C ILE A 278 -6.40 -17.38 -26.86
N LEU A 279 -5.16 -17.41 -27.35
CA LEU A 279 -4.88 -17.39 -28.79
C LEU A 279 -5.39 -18.65 -29.50
N TRP A 280 -5.22 -19.83 -28.90
CA TRP A 280 -5.67 -21.09 -29.47
C TRP A 280 -7.19 -21.17 -29.57
N TYR A 281 -7.90 -20.94 -28.46
CA TYR A 281 -9.36 -20.95 -28.45
C TYR A 281 -9.94 -19.77 -29.25
N GLY A 282 -9.30 -18.60 -29.18
CA GLY A 282 -9.68 -17.42 -29.96
C GLY A 282 -9.53 -17.66 -31.47
N GLY A 283 -8.44 -18.30 -31.88
CA GLY A 283 -8.23 -18.72 -33.26
C GLY A 283 -9.32 -19.67 -33.75
N MET A 284 -9.74 -20.65 -32.94
CA MET A 284 -10.87 -21.52 -33.25
C MET A 284 -12.19 -20.73 -33.43
N GLU A 285 -12.46 -19.75 -32.56
CA GLU A 285 -13.64 -18.89 -32.65
C GLU A 285 -13.61 -17.97 -33.88
N VAL A 286 -12.42 -17.50 -34.30
CA VAL A 286 -12.23 -16.74 -35.54
C VAL A 286 -12.46 -17.62 -36.77
N LEU A 287 -11.89 -18.83 -36.80
CA LEU A 287 -12.10 -19.80 -37.89
C LEU A 287 -13.58 -20.19 -38.01
N ALA A 288 -14.31 -20.19 -36.90
CA ALA A 288 -15.74 -20.44 -36.87
C ALA A 288 -16.61 -19.18 -37.12
N GLY A 289 -16.01 -18.04 -37.46
CA GLY A 289 -16.70 -16.79 -37.81
C GLY A 289 -17.39 -16.07 -36.64
N ARG A 290 -17.09 -16.43 -35.39
CA ARG A 290 -17.73 -15.85 -34.18
C ARG A 290 -16.94 -14.70 -33.55
N LEU A 291 -15.66 -14.57 -33.88
CA LEU A 291 -14.78 -13.50 -33.44
C LEU A 291 -13.98 -12.94 -34.62
N THR A 292 -13.50 -11.70 -34.48
CA THR A 292 -12.50 -11.12 -35.38
C THR A 292 -11.11 -11.17 -34.75
N VAL A 293 -10.06 -11.19 -35.58
CA VAL A 293 -8.67 -11.14 -35.09
C VAL A 293 -8.42 -9.89 -34.22
N PRO A 294 -8.89 -8.68 -34.58
CA PRO A 294 -8.78 -7.51 -33.72
C PRO A 294 -9.42 -7.68 -32.34
N MET A 295 -10.57 -8.37 -32.24
CA MET A 295 -11.20 -8.62 -30.93
C MET A 295 -10.27 -9.42 -30.01
N ILE A 296 -9.55 -10.45 -30.51
CA ILE A 296 -8.60 -11.23 -29.70
C ILE A 296 -7.53 -10.33 -29.09
N THR A 297 -7.00 -9.37 -29.87
CA THR A 297 -6.03 -8.38 -29.36
C THR A 297 -6.63 -7.56 -28.22
N GLY A 298 -7.87 -7.11 -28.36
CA GLY A 298 -8.60 -6.42 -27.28
C GLY A 298 -8.73 -7.27 -26.02
N PHE A 299 -9.12 -8.55 -26.16
CA PHE A 299 -9.21 -9.51 -25.06
C PHE A 299 -7.88 -9.71 -24.34
N LEU A 300 -6.75 -9.78 -25.06
CA LEU A 300 -5.43 -9.90 -24.47
C LEU A 300 -5.04 -8.66 -23.66
N ILE A 301 -5.25 -7.46 -24.20
CA ILE A 301 -4.89 -6.20 -23.53
C ILE A 301 -5.77 -5.98 -22.28
N TYR A 302 -7.09 -6.20 -22.38
CA TYR A 302 -7.98 -6.13 -21.21
C TYR A 302 -7.67 -7.25 -20.20
N GLY A 303 -7.32 -8.45 -20.65
CA GLY A 303 -6.90 -9.55 -19.78
C GLY A 303 -5.66 -9.20 -18.95
N ILE A 304 -4.64 -8.58 -19.56
CA ILE A 304 -3.47 -8.05 -18.86
C ILE A 304 -3.88 -6.97 -17.86
N SER A 305 -4.77 -6.05 -18.26
CA SER A 305 -5.26 -4.97 -17.38
C SER A 305 -6.03 -5.50 -16.16
N ILE A 306 -6.82 -6.56 -16.34
CA ILE A 306 -7.51 -7.28 -15.26
C ILE A 306 -6.48 -7.92 -14.32
N ALA A 307 -5.49 -8.64 -14.87
CA ALA A 307 -4.47 -9.31 -14.09
C ALA A 307 -3.62 -8.33 -13.25
N THR A 308 -3.18 -7.21 -13.84
CA THR A 308 -2.40 -6.18 -13.14
C THR A 308 -3.22 -5.46 -12.06
N SER A 309 -4.50 -5.17 -12.35
CA SER A 309 -5.41 -4.58 -11.38
C SER A 309 -5.63 -5.51 -10.19
N LEU A 310 -5.91 -6.79 -10.45
CA LEU A 310 -6.12 -7.80 -9.43
C LEU A 310 -4.87 -8.05 -8.57
N GLY A 311 -3.69 -8.18 -9.21
CA GLY A 311 -2.42 -8.37 -8.51
C GLY A 311 -2.07 -7.19 -7.59
N GLY A 312 -2.40 -5.97 -8.00
CA GLY A 312 -2.16 -4.78 -7.18
C GLY A 312 -3.05 -4.64 -5.96
N LEU A 313 -4.27 -5.20 -5.97
CA LEU A 313 -5.17 -5.17 -4.80
C LEU A 313 -4.54 -5.85 -3.57
N GLY A 314 -3.78 -6.93 -3.78
CA GLY A 314 -3.07 -7.62 -2.71
C GLY A 314 -1.96 -6.76 -2.09
N ALA A 315 -1.19 -6.06 -2.92
CA ALA A 315 -0.14 -5.15 -2.45
C ALA A 315 -0.73 -3.95 -1.69
N LEU A 316 -1.85 -3.42 -2.18
CA LEU A 316 -2.59 -2.34 -1.51
C LEU A 316 -3.08 -2.74 -0.13
N TYR A 317 -3.55 -3.98 0.07
CA TYR A 317 -3.95 -4.45 1.38
C TYR A 317 -2.83 -4.33 2.43
N GLY A 318 -1.59 -4.68 2.06
CA GLY A 318 -0.42 -4.54 2.93
C GLY A 318 -0.12 -3.07 3.25
N GLN A 319 -0.14 -2.20 2.24
CA GLN A 319 0.11 -0.75 2.41
C GLN A 319 -0.95 -0.10 3.30
N VAL A 320 -2.22 -0.47 3.11
CA VAL A 320 -3.34 -0.03 3.95
C VAL A 320 -3.13 -0.50 5.39
N SER A 321 -2.82 -1.78 5.59
CA SER A 321 -2.64 -2.35 6.94
C SER A 321 -1.56 -1.61 7.75
N VAL A 322 -0.42 -1.29 7.13
CA VAL A 322 0.65 -0.48 7.76
C VAL A 322 0.13 0.91 8.11
N ALA A 323 -0.54 1.57 7.17
CA ALA A 323 -0.98 2.94 7.36
C ALA A 323 -2.08 3.09 8.43
N LEU A 324 -2.93 2.07 8.61
CA LEU A 324 -3.91 2.03 9.70
C LEU A 324 -3.23 2.06 11.09
N GLY A 325 -2.10 1.36 11.25
CA GLY A 325 -1.32 1.39 12.48
C GLY A 325 -0.71 2.77 12.79
N GLY A 326 -0.30 3.52 11.77
CA GLY A 326 0.13 4.91 11.92
C GLY A 326 -1.02 5.84 12.32
N VAL A 327 -2.17 5.70 11.68
CA VAL A 327 -3.39 6.47 12.00
C VAL A 327 -3.81 6.28 13.46
N GLN A 328 -3.84 5.03 13.94
CA GLN A 328 -4.22 4.73 15.32
C GLN A 328 -3.28 5.41 16.31
N ARG A 329 -1.96 5.29 16.13
CA ARG A 329 -0.96 5.88 17.03
C ARG A 329 -1.00 7.42 17.07
N VAL A 330 -1.37 8.06 15.97
CA VAL A 330 -1.59 9.52 15.90
C VAL A 330 -2.84 9.92 16.69
N PHE A 331 -3.96 9.22 16.48
CA PHE A 331 -5.20 9.54 17.20
C PHE A 331 -5.15 9.21 18.67
N GLU A 332 -4.50 8.11 19.07
CA GLU A 332 -4.23 7.81 20.48
C GLU A 332 -3.49 8.96 21.16
N LEU A 333 -2.51 9.57 20.48
CA LEU A 333 -1.76 10.70 21.02
C LEU A 333 -2.61 11.97 21.10
N LEU A 334 -3.44 12.26 20.09
CA LEU A 334 -4.35 13.41 20.09
C LEU A 334 -5.52 13.27 21.08
N ASP A 335 -5.83 12.04 21.51
CA ASP A 335 -6.89 11.74 22.45
C ASP A 335 -6.43 11.71 23.91
N MET A 336 -5.11 11.82 24.15
CA MET A 336 -4.59 11.95 25.51
C MET A 336 -5.00 13.30 26.08
N GLN A 337 -5.33 13.33 27.37
CA GLN A 337 -5.64 14.56 28.08
C GLN A 337 -4.51 14.89 29.07
N PRO A 338 -4.14 16.18 29.23
CA PRO A 338 -3.20 16.57 30.27
C PRO A 338 -3.73 16.18 31.65
N THR A 339 -2.87 15.59 32.48
CA THR A 339 -3.21 15.22 33.86
C THR A 339 -3.42 16.46 34.73
N ILE A 340 -2.72 17.55 34.41
CA ILE A 340 -2.85 18.85 35.08
C ILE A 340 -3.61 19.81 34.15
N ARG A 341 -4.75 20.34 34.62
CA ARG A 341 -5.56 21.33 33.90
C ARG A 341 -6.01 22.39 34.89
N ASP A 342 -6.03 23.64 34.43
CA ASP A 342 -6.64 24.72 35.20
C ASP A 342 -8.13 24.47 35.38
N GLN A 343 -8.66 24.78 36.56
CA GLN A 343 -10.11 24.77 36.79
C GLN A 343 -10.76 25.92 36.00
N ALA A 344 -12.03 25.76 35.62
CA ALA A 344 -12.74 26.76 34.82
C ALA A 344 -12.84 28.14 35.52
N ASP A 345 -12.75 28.14 36.85
CA ASP A 345 -12.76 29.30 37.73
C ASP A 345 -11.38 29.63 38.32
N ALA A 346 -10.30 29.13 37.71
CA ALA A 346 -8.93 29.41 38.15
C ALA A 346 -8.70 30.92 38.23
N ILE A 347 -8.28 31.38 39.41
CA ILE A 347 -8.02 32.79 39.67
C ILE A 347 -6.69 33.22 39.08
N VAL A 348 -6.63 34.43 38.52
CA VAL A 348 -5.37 35.05 38.11
C VAL A 348 -4.56 35.38 39.36
N LEU A 349 -3.32 34.89 39.45
CA LEU A 349 -2.47 35.08 40.60
C LEU A 349 -2.17 36.60 40.78
N PRO A 350 -2.63 37.25 41.86
CA PRO A 350 -2.28 38.64 42.13
C PRO A 350 -0.79 38.74 42.54
N PRO A 351 -0.20 39.95 42.53
CA PRO A 351 1.18 40.15 42.98
C PRO A 351 1.39 39.54 44.38
N SER A 352 2.22 38.51 44.47
CA SER A 352 2.41 37.72 45.70
C SER A 352 3.86 37.74 46.16
N ARG A 353 4.07 37.52 47.47
CA ARG A 353 5.41 37.41 48.06
C ARG A 353 6.03 36.01 47.94
N GLY A 354 5.38 35.08 47.22
CA GLY A 354 5.91 33.73 47.00
C GLY A 354 5.93 32.81 48.24
N ARG A 355 4.98 32.96 49.17
CA ARG A 355 4.87 32.06 50.34
C ARG A 355 4.28 30.72 49.89
N ILE A 356 4.98 29.62 50.18
CA ILE A 356 4.59 28.24 49.84
C ILE A 356 4.35 27.46 51.13
N THR A 357 3.27 26.68 51.17
CA THR A 357 2.93 25.73 52.25
C THR A 357 2.51 24.41 51.62
N PHE A 358 2.97 23.30 52.19
CA PHE A 358 2.71 21.94 51.69
C PHE A 358 1.73 21.22 52.61
#